data_AF-A0A0S4JH41-F1
#
_entry.id   AF-A0A0S4JH41-F1
#
_cell.length_a   1.000
_cell.length_b   1.000
_cell.length_c   1.000
_cell.angle_alpha   90.00
_cell.angle_beta   90.00
_cell.angle_gamma   90.00
#
_symmetry.space_group_name_H-M   'P 1'
#
loop_
_entity.id
_entity.type
_entity.pdbx_description
1 polymer ?
#
loop_
_entity_poly.entity_id
_entity_poly.type
_entity_poly.pdbx_seq_one_letter_code
_entity_poly.pdbx_strand_id
1 'polypeptide(L)'
;MMRRVAAQPIRRAAAASALVAARPASTVAISVQGLHYVGTGLAAIALAGVGLGIGTIFGNLLVACARQPNLTKMLFNYAILG
;
A
#
# COMPACT_ATOMS: atom_id res chain seq x y z
N MET A 1 0.16 20.16 49.28
CA MET A 1 1.17 20.55 48.27
C MET A 1 1.98 19.31 47.87
N MET A 2 1.40 18.33 47.15
CA MET A 2 1.41 18.23 45.68
C MET A 2 2.81 18.34 45.04
N ARG A 3 3.55 17.22 44.99
CA ARG A 3 4.74 17.08 44.13
C ARG A 3 4.78 15.71 43.45
N ARG A 4 4.18 15.71 42.26
CA ARG A 4 4.49 14.93 41.05
C ARG A 4 4.60 13.41 41.16
N VAL A 5 3.50 12.76 40.81
CA VAL A 5 3.47 11.50 40.04
C VAL A 5 4.21 11.74 38.72
N ALA A 6 5.37 11.10 38.54
CA ALA A 6 6.11 11.07 37.28
C ALA A 6 6.46 9.61 36.96
N ALA A 7 5.72 9.06 36.01
CA ALA A 7 6.09 8.03 35.03
C ALA A 7 7.15 7.00 35.47
N GLN A 8 6.69 5.82 35.87
CA GLN A 8 7.52 4.61 35.78
C GLN A 8 7.66 4.21 34.30
N PRO A 9 8.87 4.11 33.75
CA PRO A 9 9.06 3.47 32.46
C PRO A 9 8.90 1.96 32.66
N ILE A 10 7.98 1.38 31.88
CA ILE A 10 7.77 -0.06 31.68
C ILE A 10 9.09 -0.67 31.19
N ARG A 11 9.96 -1.01 32.13
CA ARG A 11 11.16 -1.80 31.90
C ARG A 11 10.89 -3.17 32.48
N ARG A 12 10.94 -4.17 31.59
CA ARG A 12 11.14 -5.61 31.84
C ARG A 12 9.89 -6.45 32.10
N ALA A 13 9.31 -6.93 31.00
CA ALA A 13 9.11 -8.37 30.83
C ALA A 13 10.08 -8.78 29.70
N ALA A 14 11.23 -9.38 29.98
CA ALA A 14 11.39 -10.82 30.22
C ALA A 14 10.86 -11.62 29.01
N ALA A 15 11.73 -11.95 28.04
CA ALA A 15 12.47 -13.21 28.07
C ALA A 15 11.56 -14.43 27.89
N ALA A 16 11.06 -14.64 26.67
CA ALA A 16 10.53 -15.94 26.23
C ALA A 16 10.41 -15.99 24.71
N SER A 17 11.54 -16.11 24.01
CA SER A 17 11.62 -16.72 22.65
C SER A 17 13.09 -17.01 22.30
N ALA A 18 13.82 -17.55 23.28
CA ALA A 18 15.15 -18.11 23.08
C ALA A 18 15.03 -19.60 22.70
N LEU A 19 14.32 -19.91 21.61
CA LEU A 19 14.23 -21.30 21.14
C LEU A 19 14.15 -21.48 19.62
N VAL A 20 14.97 -20.73 18.89
CA VAL A 20 15.53 -21.25 17.63
C VAL A 20 17.03 -21.05 17.72
N ALA A 21 17.72 -22.06 18.24
CA ALA A 21 19.16 -22.19 18.11
C ALA A 21 19.47 -22.38 16.62
N ALA A 22 19.61 -21.26 15.91
CA ALA A 22 20.06 -21.24 14.53
C ALA A 22 21.47 -21.84 14.48
N ARG A 23 21.61 -23.01 13.86
CA ARG A 23 22.89 -23.63 13.52
C ARG A 23 23.83 -22.59 12.90
N PRO A 24 25.13 -22.54 13.26
CA PRO A 24 26.12 -21.79 12.51
C PRO A 24 26.45 -22.59 11.24
N ALA A 25 25.50 -22.65 10.31
CA ALA A 25 25.84 -22.94 8.92
C ALA A 25 26.61 -21.71 8.43
N SER A 26 27.72 -21.93 7.74
CA SER A 26 28.45 -20.90 7.00
C SER A 26 27.55 -20.38 5.86
N THR A 27 26.54 -19.58 6.21
CA THR A 27 25.70 -18.87 5.27
C THR A 27 26.25 -17.46 5.26
N VAL A 28 27.08 -17.15 4.26
CA VAL A 28 27.45 -15.78 3.95
C VAL A 28 26.15 -15.02 3.71
N ALA A 29 25.78 -14.14 4.64
CA ALA A 29 24.65 -13.25 4.46
C ALA A 29 25.04 -12.21 3.39
N ILE A 30 24.76 -12.53 2.13
CA ILE A 30 25.03 -11.63 1.01
C ILE A 30 23.91 -10.56 1.02
N SER A 31 24.20 -9.41 1.64
CA SER A 31 23.31 -8.26 1.61
C SER A 31 23.32 -7.60 0.24
N VAL A 32 22.39 -7.99 -0.64
CA VAL A 32 22.24 -7.40 -1.99
C VAL A 32 21.40 -6.13 -1.90
N GLN A 33 22.03 -5.01 -1.56
CA GLN A 33 21.39 -3.70 -1.38
C GLN A 33 20.64 -3.19 -2.64
N GLY A 34 20.90 -3.77 -3.81
CA GLY A 34 20.27 -3.38 -5.08
C GLY A 34 18.93 -4.05 -5.40
N LEU A 35 18.55 -5.13 -4.72
CA LEU A 35 17.34 -5.90 -5.06
C LEU A 35 16.04 -5.12 -4.77
N HIS A 36 16.09 -4.14 -3.85
CA HIS A 36 14.96 -3.29 -3.53
C HIS A 36 14.46 -2.50 -4.75
N TYR A 37 15.35 -2.07 -5.64
CA TYR A 37 14.99 -1.33 -6.85
C TYR A 37 14.18 -2.16 -7.85
N VAL A 38 14.43 -3.47 -7.91
CA VAL A 38 13.66 -4.41 -8.75
C VAL A 38 12.23 -4.54 -8.21
N GLY A 39 12.08 -4.69 -6.89
CA GLY A 39 10.76 -4.73 -6.25
C GLY A 39 9.97 -3.43 -6.44
N THR A 40 10.63 -2.27 -6.34
CA THR A 40 9.97 -0.98 -6.58
C THR A 40 9.53 -0.81 -8.03
N GLY A 41 10.31 -1.29 -9.00
CA GLY A 41 9.96 -1.24 -10.42
C GLY A 41 8.73 -2.10 -10.73
N LEU A 42 8.69 -3.34 -10.21
CA LEU A 42 7.54 -4.22 -10.37
C LEU A 42 6.27 -3.65 -9.73
N ALA A 43 6.39 -3.00 -8.57
CA ALA A 43 5.26 -2.31 -7.94
C ALA A 43 4.71 -1.17 -8.79
N ALA A 44 5.56 -0.44 -9.52
CA ALA A 44 5.13 0.64 -10.41
C ALA A 44 4.33 0.15 -11.63
N ILE A 45 4.60 -1.07 -12.13
CA ILE A 45 3.87 -1.67 -13.26
C ILE A 45 2.38 -1.84 -12.92
N ALA A 46 2.03 -2.05 -11.65
CA ALA A 46 0.64 -2.15 -11.20
C ALA A 46 -0.19 -0.89 -11.52
N LEU A 47 0.44 0.29 -11.64
CA LEU A 47 -0.24 1.53 -12.00
C LEU A 47 -0.82 1.51 -13.42
N ALA A 48 -0.30 0.66 -14.31
CA ALA A 48 -0.86 0.50 -15.65
C ALA A 48 -2.33 0.02 -15.60
N GLY A 49 -2.69 -0.82 -14.63
CA GLY A 49 -4.07 -1.26 -14.41
C GLY A 49 -5.00 -0.13 -14.01
N VAL A 50 -4.51 0.83 -13.22
CA VAL A 50 -5.27 2.03 -12.83
C VAL A 50 -5.54 2.91 -14.05
N GLY A 51 -4.55 3.09 -14.93
CA GLY A 51 -4.71 3.84 -16.17
C GLY A 51 -5.75 3.22 -17.11
N LEU A 52 -5.76 1.89 -17.26
CA LEU A 52 -6.78 1.19 -18.03
C LEU A 52 -8.17 1.32 -17.39
N GLY A 53 -8.28 1.15 -16.07
CA GLY A 53 -9.54 1.30 -15.34
C GLY A 53 -10.17 2.68 -15.56
N ILE A 54 -9.43 3.75 -15.24
CA ILE A 54 -9.88 5.13 -15.41
C ILE A 54 -10.22 5.41 -16.88
N GLY A 55 -9.37 4.98 -17.81
CA GLY A 55 -9.58 5.15 -19.25
C GLY A 55 -10.88 4.51 -19.75
N THR A 56 -11.23 3.31 -19.26
CA THR A 56 -12.48 2.63 -19.62
C THR A 56 -13.72 3.34 -19.06
N ILE A 57 -13.64 3.87 -17.84
CA ILE A 57 -14.74 4.59 -17.19
C ILE A 57 -15.08 5.86 -17.97
N PHE A 58 -14.07 6.69 -18.26
CA PHE A 58 -14.27 7.93 -19.02
C PHE A 58 -14.56 7.69 -20.51
N GLY A 59 -14.00 6.63 -21.10
CA GLY A 59 -14.33 6.21 -22.46
C GLY A 59 -15.80 5.85 -22.61
N ASN A 60 -16.34 5.06 -21.67
CA ASN A 60 -17.76 4.69 -21.66
C ASN A 60 -18.66 5.87 -21.34
N LEU A 61 -18.24 6.79 -20.47
CA LEU A 61 -18.95 8.04 -20.22
C LEU A 61 -19.12 8.85 -21.51
N LEU A 62 -18.06 9.02 -22.30
CA LEU A 62 -18.10 9.80 -23.53
C LEU A 62 -19.11 9.23 -24.55
N VAL A 63 -19.10 7.90 -24.71
CA VAL A 63 -20.08 7.20 -25.56
C VAL A 63 -21.51 7.35 -25.02
N ALA A 64 -21.70 7.26 -23.71
CA ALA A 64 -23.01 7.38 -23.09
C ALA A 64 -23.57 8.83 -23.16
N CYS A 65 -22.72 9.85 -23.00
CA CYS A 65 -23.07 11.25 -23.20
C CYS A 65 -23.50 11.52 -24.65
N ALA A 66 -22.82 10.91 -25.63
CA ALA A 66 -23.17 11.05 -27.04
C ALA A 66 -24.53 10.40 -27.38
N ARG A 67 -24.89 9.30 -26.70
CA ARG A 67 -26.17 8.61 -26.90
C ARG A 67 -27.32 9.30 -26.16
N GLN A 68 -27.08 9.82 -24.96
CA GLN A 68 -28.12 10.37 -24.11
C GLN A 68 -27.64 11.62 -23.33
N PRO A 69 -27.66 12.79 -23.97
CA PRO A 69 -27.09 14.01 -23.37
C PRO A 69 -27.84 14.50 -22.13
N ASN A 70 -29.14 14.18 -21.99
CA ASN A 70 -29.95 14.57 -20.84
C ASN A 70 -29.48 13.95 -19.50
N LEU A 71 -28.88 12.77 -19.54
CA LEU A 71 -28.45 12.06 -18.32
C LEU A 71 -26.99 12.34 -17.95
N THR A 72 -26.27 13.13 -18.75
CA THR A 72 -24.82 13.39 -18.62
C THR A 72 -24.38 13.76 -17.20
N LYS A 73 -25.13 14.61 -16.48
CA LYS A 73 -24.76 15.02 -15.11
C LYS A 73 -24.80 13.86 -14.11
N MET A 74 -25.80 12.99 -14.24
CA MET A 74 -25.95 11.80 -13.39
C MET A 74 -24.90 10.74 -13.75
N LEU A 75 -24.64 10.52 -15.05
CA LEU A 75 -23.59 9.61 -15.49
C LEU A 75 -22.19 10.08 -15.08
N PHE A 76 -21.93 11.39 -15.10
CA PHE A 76 -20.67 11.94 -14.61
C PHE A 76 -20.46 11.67 -13.12
N ASN A 77 -21.50 11.86 -12.31
CA ASN A 77 -21.41 11.53 -10.88
C ASN A 77 -21.10 10.04 -10.66
N TYR A 78 -21.68 9.13 -11.45
CA TYR A 78 -21.34 7.70 -11.38
C TYR A 78 -19.94 7.38 -11.87
N ALA A 79 -19.48 8.03 -12.93
CA ALA A 79 -18.14 7.81 -13.46
C ALA A 79 -17.03 8.32 -12.52
N ILE A 80 -17.28 9.31 -11.67
CA ILE A 80 -16.31 9.81 -10.68
C ILE A 80 -16.32 8.99 -9.39
N LEU A 81 -17.39 8.24 -9.13
CA LEU A 81 -17.46 7.30 -8.01
C LEU A 81 -16.65 6.02 -8.26
N GLY A 82 -16.45 5.65 -9.54
CA GLY A 82 -15.64 4.51 -9.96
C GLY A 82 -14.18 4.88 -10.18
#